data_AF-A0A7S3KIA8-F1
#
_entry.id   AF-A0A7S3KIA8-F1
#
_cell.length_a   1.000
_cell.length_b   1.000
_cell.length_c   1.000
_cell.angle_alpha   90.00
_cell.angle_beta   90.00
_cell.angle_gamma   90.00
#
_symmetry.space_group_name_H-M   'P 1'
#
loop_
_entity.id
_entity.type
_entity.pdbx_description
1 polymer ?
#
loop_
_entity_poly.entity_id
_entity_poly.type
_entity_poly.pdbx_seq_one_letter_code
_entity_poly.pdbx_strand_id
1 'polypeptide(L)'
;MVYRIRNKGFNVWAPAVSPRAFTARKTKTSLEVSRHVTLQTHISRYAGMRLFHNYRRISRAWKQFLMGDKIAEQLAILTLKSHIARPFNYNAPIENSFYVGRTWADIWDRHYSLFASNQHPLQLDSYQNYNDFVKKLNCSDYANQCTEILESVDKLKEKRSKALETSEGETLSPEDITDIYIEVMAEYRNKHGLTGKSRDEAGEYVDYLETRRPFGATAQ
;
A
#
# COMPACT_ATOMS: atom_id res chain seq x y z
N MET A 1 -17.66 18.84 3.27
CA MET A 1 -18.48 18.69 2.04
C MET A 1 -18.11 17.36 1.39
N VAL A 2 -19.01 16.38 1.40
CA VAL A 2 -18.74 15.05 0.80
C VAL A 2 -19.06 15.13 -0.68
N TYR A 3 -18.06 15.06 -1.55
CA TYR A 3 -18.27 14.99 -3.00
C TYR A 3 -18.59 13.55 -3.43
N ARG A 4 -19.61 13.38 -4.26
CA ARG A 4 -19.93 12.10 -4.91
C ARG A 4 -20.02 12.30 -6.42
N ILE A 5 -19.52 11.33 -7.19
CA ILE A 5 -19.66 11.33 -8.65
C ILE A 5 -21.15 11.30 -8.98
N ARG A 6 -21.64 12.35 -9.66
CA ARG A 6 -23.06 12.49 -10.01
C ARG A 6 -23.44 11.76 -11.30
N ASN A 7 -22.46 11.41 -12.13
CA ASN A 7 -22.70 10.72 -13.39
C ASN A 7 -23.04 9.25 -13.14
N LYS A 8 -24.32 8.91 -13.26
CA LYS A 8 -24.83 7.53 -13.12
C LYS A 8 -24.30 6.57 -14.19
N GLY A 9 -23.90 7.08 -15.36
CA GLY A 9 -23.30 6.30 -16.44
C GLY A 9 -21.84 5.89 -16.19
N PHE A 10 -21.20 6.43 -15.15
CA PHE A 10 -19.81 6.12 -14.81
C PHE A 10 -19.63 4.67 -14.32
N ASN A 11 -20.63 4.10 -13.63
CA ASN A 11 -20.53 2.77 -13.01
C ASN A 11 -21.04 1.61 -13.90
N VAL A 12 -21.57 1.89 -15.09
CA VAL A 12 -22.08 0.85 -16.00
C VAL A 12 -20.95 -0.05 -16.53
N TRP A 13 -19.70 0.39 -16.37
CA TRP A 13 -18.50 -0.30 -16.86
C TRP A 13 -17.75 -1.12 -15.81
N ALA A 14 -18.10 -1.05 -14.53
CA ALA A 14 -17.42 -1.79 -13.47
C ALA A 14 -17.44 -3.34 -13.63
N PRO A 15 -18.51 -3.96 -14.18
CA PRO A 15 -18.49 -5.37 -14.58
C PRO A 15 -18.01 -5.61 -16.02
N ALA A 16 -17.80 -4.55 -16.82
CA ALA A 16 -17.40 -4.62 -18.23
C ALA A 16 -15.89 -4.39 -18.46
N VAL A 17 -15.06 -4.52 -17.42
CA VAL A 17 -13.62 -4.16 -17.43
C VAL A 17 -12.74 -5.11 -18.25
N SER A 18 -13.27 -6.23 -18.74
CA SER A 18 -12.69 -6.81 -19.96
C SER A 18 -13.31 -6.04 -21.13
N PRO A 19 -12.65 -5.04 -21.74
CA PRO A 19 -13.09 -4.60 -23.04
C PRO A 19 -13.15 -5.88 -23.87
N ARG A 20 -14.35 -6.27 -24.31
CA ARG A 20 -14.51 -7.25 -25.39
C ARG A 20 -13.96 -6.59 -26.65
N ALA A 21 -12.66 -6.37 -26.69
CA ALA A 21 -11.93 -6.06 -27.90
C ALA A 21 -11.94 -7.37 -28.70
N PHE A 22 -12.87 -7.40 -29.66
CA PHE A 22 -13.20 -8.45 -30.63
C PHE A 22 -12.02 -9.31 -31.13
N THR A 23 -12.21 -10.53 -31.62
CA THR A 23 -13.42 -11.20 -32.09
C THR A 23 -13.70 -12.48 -31.29
N ALA A 24 -14.94 -12.69 -30.87
CA ALA A 24 -15.49 -14.03 -30.74
C ALA A 24 -15.57 -14.69 -32.13
N ARG A 25 -14.43 -14.86 -32.82
CA ARG A 25 -14.36 -15.86 -33.86
C ARG A 25 -14.41 -17.16 -33.09
N LYS A 26 -15.57 -17.80 -33.13
CA LYS A 26 -15.73 -19.23 -32.87
C LYS A 26 -14.55 -19.91 -33.56
N THR A 27 -13.50 -20.24 -32.81
CA THR A 27 -12.44 -21.10 -33.32
C THR A 27 -13.16 -22.40 -33.63
N LYS A 28 -13.27 -22.77 -34.91
CA LYS A 28 -13.74 -24.10 -35.26
C LYS A 28 -12.88 -25.07 -34.45
N THR A 29 -13.50 -25.82 -33.56
CA THR A 29 -12.82 -26.86 -32.77
C THR A 29 -12.37 -28.00 -33.67
N SER A 30 -13.04 -28.17 -34.81
CA SER A 30 -12.57 -28.98 -35.93
C SER A 30 -11.63 -28.16 -36.83
N LEU A 31 -10.34 -28.42 -36.72
CA LEU A 31 -9.38 -28.01 -37.75
C LEU A 31 -9.77 -28.71 -39.06
N GLU A 32 -10.20 -27.96 -40.07
CA GLU A 32 -10.28 -28.47 -41.45
C GLU A 32 -8.84 -28.64 -41.95
N VAL A 33 -8.24 -29.80 -41.62
CA VAL A 33 -6.86 -30.19 -41.98
C VAL A 33 -6.67 -30.16 -43.51
N SER A 34 -7.75 -30.27 -44.28
CA SER A 34 -7.77 -30.16 -45.73
C SER A 34 -7.57 -28.73 -46.27
N ARG A 35 -7.85 -27.69 -45.47
CA ARG A 35 -7.73 -26.28 -45.88
C ARG A 35 -6.58 -25.54 -45.21
N HIS A 36 -6.19 -25.94 -44.01
CA HIS A 36 -5.15 -25.28 -43.24
C HIS A 36 -4.04 -26.29 -42.94
N VAL A 37 -2.93 -26.18 -43.66
CA VAL A 37 -1.76 -27.08 -43.54
C VAL A 37 -0.95 -26.77 -42.27
N THR A 38 -1.03 -25.55 -41.74
CA THR A 38 -0.24 -25.10 -40.58
C THR A 38 -1.06 -24.24 -39.63
N LEU A 39 -0.86 -24.43 -38.30
CA LEU A 39 -1.43 -23.62 -37.24
C LEU A 39 -0.28 -22.98 -36.42
N GLN A 40 -0.27 -21.65 -36.32
CA GLN A 40 0.64 -20.93 -35.43
C GLN A 40 -0.11 -20.47 -34.18
N THR A 41 0.17 -21.11 -33.04
CA THR A 41 -0.39 -20.74 -31.73
C THR A 41 0.73 -20.56 -30.71
N HIS A 42 0.65 -19.48 -29.94
CA HIS A 42 1.58 -19.21 -28.83
C HIS A 42 1.00 -19.63 -27.45
N ILE A 43 -0.27 -20.03 -27.43
CA ILE A 43 -0.99 -20.37 -26.19
C ILE A 43 -0.63 -21.80 -25.76
N SER A 44 -0.21 -21.94 -24.51
CA SER A 44 0.16 -23.22 -23.91
C SER A 44 -0.43 -23.40 -22.52
N ARG A 45 -0.52 -24.65 -22.06
CA ARG A 45 -1.04 -25.01 -20.73
C ARG A 45 -0.04 -24.78 -19.58
N TYR A 46 1.18 -24.35 -19.87
CA TYR A 46 2.27 -24.25 -18.89
C TYR A 46 2.24 -22.99 -18.02
N ALA A 47 1.24 -22.13 -18.16
CA ALA A 47 1.14 -20.88 -17.41
C ALA A 47 1.14 -21.09 -15.88
N GLY A 48 0.41 -22.08 -15.38
CA GLY A 48 0.37 -22.39 -13.94
C GLY A 48 1.73 -22.81 -13.39
N MET A 49 2.43 -23.70 -14.09
CA MET A 49 3.78 -24.14 -13.70
C MET A 49 4.79 -22.98 -13.71
N ARG A 50 4.72 -22.10 -14.70
CA ARG A 50 5.57 -20.90 -14.78
C ARG A 50 5.35 -19.97 -13.59
N LEU A 51 4.09 -19.73 -13.21
CA LEU A 51 3.75 -18.91 -12.05
C LEU A 51 4.33 -19.46 -10.75
N PHE A 52 4.16 -20.75 -10.47
CA PHE A 52 4.72 -21.37 -9.27
C PHE A 52 6.25 -21.35 -9.25
N HIS A 53 6.88 -21.60 -10.40
CA HIS A 53 8.33 -21.56 -10.51
C HIS A 53 8.88 -20.13 -10.35
N ASN A 54 8.21 -19.13 -10.89
CA ASN A 54 8.58 -17.72 -10.74
C ASN A 54 8.41 -17.21 -9.32
N TYR A 55 7.33 -17.61 -8.64
CA TYR A 55 7.17 -17.34 -7.20
C TYR A 55 8.38 -17.84 -6.41
N ARG A 56 8.79 -19.09 -6.64
CA ARG A 56 9.96 -19.68 -5.99
C ARG A 56 11.25 -18.95 -6.34
N ARG A 57 11.46 -18.61 -7.62
CA ARG A 57 12.65 -17.91 -8.11
C ARG A 57 12.78 -16.52 -7.50
N ILE A 58 11.72 -15.73 -7.56
CA ILE A 58 11.67 -14.37 -6.99
C ILE A 58 11.87 -14.42 -5.48
N SER A 59 11.17 -15.31 -4.78
CA SER A 59 11.33 -15.45 -3.33
C SER A 59 12.78 -15.76 -2.96
N ARG A 60 13.46 -16.66 -3.68
CA ARG A 60 14.87 -16.98 -3.43
C ARG A 60 15.81 -15.81 -3.77
N ALA A 61 15.61 -15.17 -4.93
CA ALA A 61 16.43 -14.05 -5.37
C ALA A 61 16.32 -12.86 -4.41
N TRP A 62 15.13 -12.57 -3.91
CA TRP A 62 14.94 -11.49 -2.94
C TRP A 62 15.62 -11.80 -1.61
N LYS A 63 15.44 -13.03 -1.08
CA LYS A 63 16.03 -13.46 0.20
C LYS A 63 17.56 -13.39 0.24
N GLN A 64 18.23 -13.52 -0.90
CA GLN A 64 19.68 -13.39 -1.00
C GLN A 64 20.20 -12.08 -0.39
N PHE A 65 19.41 -10.99 -0.48
CA PHE A 65 19.80 -9.66 -0.02
C PHE A 65 19.16 -9.27 1.33
N LEU A 66 18.40 -10.16 1.96
CA LEU A 66 17.77 -9.92 3.28
C LEU A 66 18.68 -10.33 4.46
N MET A 67 19.93 -10.71 4.19
CA MET A 67 20.95 -11.02 5.20
C MET A 67 20.55 -12.11 6.23
N GLY A 68 19.56 -12.94 5.91
CA GLY A 68 19.05 -13.99 6.80
C GLY A 68 18.10 -13.50 7.91
N ASP A 69 17.68 -12.24 7.87
CA ASP A 69 16.73 -11.67 8.82
C ASP A 69 15.33 -12.29 8.66
N LYS A 70 14.84 -12.93 9.72
CA LYS A 70 13.57 -13.66 9.69
C LYS A 70 12.35 -12.76 9.57
N ILE A 71 12.38 -11.55 10.13
CA ILE A 71 11.26 -10.62 10.05
C ILE A 71 11.15 -10.11 8.62
N ALA A 72 12.29 -9.68 8.05
CA ALA A 72 12.33 -9.21 6.66
C ALA A 72 11.94 -10.31 5.67
N GLU A 73 12.39 -11.56 5.87
CA GLU A 73 12.00 -12.71 5.05
C GLU A 73 10.48 -12.97 5.09
N GLN A 74 9.87 -12.90 6.27
CA GLN A 74 8.43 -13.10 6.44
C GLN A 74 7.62 -11.98 5.77
N LEU A 75 8.03 -10.73 5.95
CA LEU A 75 7.41 -9.57 5.27
C LEU A 75 7.49 -9.72 3.74
N ALA A 76 8.65 -10.09 3.21
CA ALA A 76 8.82 -10.32 1.77
C ALA A 76 7.89 -11.44 1.25
N ILE A 77 7.72 -12.54 2.01
CA ILE A 77 6.80 -13.63 1.64
C ILE A 77 5.35 -13.14 1.61
N LEU A 78 4.92 -12.39 2.62
CA LEU A 78 3.55 -11.86 2.68
C LEU A 78 3.27 -10.90 1.52
N THR A 79 4.23 -10.04 1.19
CA THR A 79 4.16 -9.14 0.04
C THR A 79 4.09 -9.91 -1.27
N LEU A 80 4.96 -10.91 -1.49
CA LEU A 80 4.88 -11.75 -2.69
C LEU A 80 3.56 -12.52 -2.79
N LYS A 81 3.03 -13.00 -1.66
CA LYS A 81 1.74 -13.69 -1.59
C LYS A 81 0.59 -12.75 -1.97
N SER A 82 0.60 -11.51 -1.48
CA SER A 82 -0.43 -10.53 -1.84
C SER A 82 -0.38 -10.19 -3.33
N HIS A 83 0.82 -10.06 -3.90
CA HIS A 83 0.99 -9.80 -5.31
C HIS A 83 0.56 -10.97 -6.20
N ILE A 84 0.97 -12.20 -5.90
CA ILE A 84 0.61 -13.36 -6.75
C ILE A 84 -0.88 -13.66 -6.70
N ALA A 85 -1.53 -13.36 -5.57
CA ALA A 85 -2.96 -13.58 -5.38
C ALA A 85 -3.84 -12.48 -6.00
N ARG A 86 -3.27 -11.38 -6.52
CA ARG A 86 -4.04 -10.24 -7.04
C ARG A 86 -5.14 -10.61 -8.04
N PRO A 87 -4.91 -11.49 -9.04
CA PRO A 87 -5.96 -11.85 -9.97
C PRO A 87 -7.21 -12.43 -9.29
N PHE A 88 -7.05 -13.17 -8.19
CA PHE A 88 -8.14 -13.78 -7.43
C PHE A 88 -8.93 -12.77 -6.58
N ASN A 89 -8.37 -11.58 -6.36
CA ASN A 89 -8.98 -10.53 -5.54
C ASN A 89 -9.56 -9.39 -6.39
N TYR A 90 -9.53 -9.50 -7.72
CA TYR A 90 -10.13 -8.49 -8.59
C TYR A 90 -11.65 -8.64 -8.61
N ASN A 91 -12.36 -7.52 -8.60
CA ASN A 91 -13.82 -7.49 -8.79
C ASN A 91 -14.22 -7.96 -10.19
N ALA A 92 -13.30 -7.90 -11.16
CA ALA A 92 -13.52 -8.42 -12.49
C ALA A 92 -13.31 -9.95 -12.50
N PRO A 93 -14.30 -10.73 -12.98
CA PRO A 93 -14.16 -12.18 -13.08
C PRO A 93 -13.01 -12.55 -14.02
N ILE A 94 -12.12 -13.42 -13.54
CA ILE A 94 -10.90 -13.84 -14.27
C ILE A 94 -11.27 -14.58 -15.55
N GLU A 95 -12.37 -15.33 -15.52
CA GLU A 95 -12.88 -16.14 -16.63
C GLU A 95 -13.26 -15.29 -17.84
N ASN A 96 -13.64 -14.02 -17.60
CA ASN A 96 -14.05 -13.11 -18.67
C ASN A 96 -12.86 -12.44 -19.37
N SER A 97 -11.66 -12.56 -18.81
CA SER A 97 -10.47 -11.96 -19.39
C SER A 97 -9.66 -13.02 -20.16
N PHE A 98 -9.47 -12.75 -21.45
CA PHE A 98 -8.76 -13.68 -22.34
C PHE A 98 -7.30 -13.84 -21.91
N TYR A 99 -6.86 -15.10 -21.81
CA TYR A 99 -5.47 -15.47 -21.56
C TYR A 99 -4.85 -14.90 -20.27
N VAL A 100 -5.64 -14.56 -19.24
CA VAL A 100 -5.11 -14.00 -17.97
C VAL A 100 -3.96 -14.83 -17.41
N GLY A 101 -4.09 -16.15 -17.35
CA GLY A 101 -3.03 -17.01 -16.82
C GLY A 101 -1.70 -16.84 -17.57
N ARG A 102 -1.74 -16.67 -18.91
CA ARG A 102 -0.55 -16.45 -19.73
C ARG A 102 0.03 -15.05 -19.52
N THR A 103 -0.82 -14.02 -19.61
CA THR A 103 -0.41 -12.63 -19.40
C THR A 103 0.20 -12.44 -18.02
N TRP A 104 -0.39 -13.08 -17.00
CA TRP A 104 0.11 -13.06 -15.63
C TRP A 104 1.47 -13.75 -15.51
N ALA A 105 1.64 -14.94 -16.11
CA ALA A 105 2.92 -15.63 -16.12
C ALA A 105 4.03 -14.80 -16.81
N ASP A 106 3.71 -14.15 -17.94
CA ASP A 106 4.64 -13.31 -18.69
C ASP A 106 5.05 -12.04 -17.93
N ILE A 107 4.12 -11.45 -17.16
CA ILE A 107 4.43 -10.33 -16.24
C ILE A 107 5.37 -10.80 -15.13
N TRP A 108 5.14 -11.97 -14.55
CA TRP A 108 5.99 -12.52 -13.50
C TRP A 108 7.40 -12.87 -13.97
N ASP A 109 7.58 -13.27 -15.23
CA ASP A 109 8.91 -13.42 -15.83
C ASP A 109 9.67 -12.09 -15.88
N ARG A 110 9.00 -10.98 -16.22
CA ARG A 110 9.60 -9.63 -16.22
C ARG A 110 9.92 -9.15 -14.82
N HIS A 111 9.08 -9.45 -13.84
CA HIS A 111 9.42 -9.17 -12.45
C HIS A 111 10.67 -9.94 -12.05
N TYR A 112 10.73 -11.24 -12.36
CA TYR A 112 11.89 -12.07 -12.02
C TYR A 112 13.20 -11.51 -12.60
N SER A 113 13.23 -11.03 -13.84
CA SER A 113 14.46 -10.46 -14.42
C SER A 113 15.00 -9.28 -13.61
N LEU A 114 14.12 -8.44 -13.06
CA LEU A 114 14.50 -7.31 -12.22
C LEU A 114 14.86 -7.75 -10.79
N PHE A 115 14.18 -8.75 -10.24
CA PHE A 115 14.51 -9.33 -8.93
C PHE A 115 15.88 -10.00 -8.94
N ALA A 116 16.21 -10.69 -10.02
CA ALA A 116 17.50 -11.34 -10.22
C ALA A 116 18.65 -10.34 -10.34
N SER A 117 18.42 -9.17 -10.95
CA SER A 117 19.40 -8.09 -11.03
C SER A 117 19.43 -7.17 -9.79
N ASN A 118 18.60 -7.43 -8.78
CA ASN A 118 18.45 -6.59 -7.58
C ASN A 118 18.08 -5.13 -7.90
N GLN A 119 17.27 -4.92 -8.93
CA GLN A 119 16.84 -3.59 -9.40
C GLN A 119 15.33 -3.42 -9.35
N HIS A 120 14.60 -4.38 -8.80
CA HIS A 120 13.15 -4.27 -8.72
C HIS A 120 12.78 -3.15 -7.72
N PRO A 121 11.90 -2.19 -8.08
CA PRO A 121 11.55 -1.07 -7.20
C PRO A 121 11.06 -1.53 -5.82
N LEU A 122 10.30 -2.63 -5.77
CA LEU A 122 9.84 -3.23 -4.51
C LEU A 122 10.99 -3.70 -3.60
N GLN A 123 12.10 -4.20 -4.17
CA GLN A 123 13.27 -4.57 -3.37
C GLN A 123 13.90 -3.33 -2.76
N LEU A 124 14.15 -2.32 -3.59
CA LEU A 124 14.82 -1.08 -3.19
C LEU A 124 14.02 -0.33 -2.12
N ASP A 125 12.71 -0.18 -2.33
CA ASP A 125 11.79 0.42 -1.36
C ASP A 125 11.75 -0.39 -0.06
N SER A 126 11.70 -1.72 -0.15
CA SER A 126 11.74 -2.59 1.04
C SER A 126 13.05 -2.45 1.82
N TYR A 127 14.19 -2.29 1.15
CA TYR A 127 15.47 -2.09 1.84
C TYR A 127 15.51 -0.76 2.56
N GLN A 128 15.06 0.31 1.90
CA GLN A 128 15.02 1.63 2.50
C GLN A 128 14.10 1.66 3.73
N ASN A 129 12.86 1.18 3.59
CA ASN A 129 11.90 1.12 4.68
C ASN A 129 12.40 0.26 5.86
N TYR A 130 13.07 -0.86 5.57
CA TYR A 130 13.61 -1.73 6.62
C TYR A 130 14.80 -1.08 7.32
N ASN A 131 15.69 -0.42 6.58
CA ASN A 131 16.80 0.32 7.16
C ASN A 131 16.32 1.47 8.05
N ASP A 132 15.28 2.20 7.62
CA ASP A 132 14.67 3.26 8.43
C ASP A 132 14.02 2.70 9.70
N PHE A 133 13.40 1.53 9.63
CA PHE A 133 12.86 0.81 10.79
C PHE A 133 13.97 0.43 11.78
N VAL A 134 15.04 -0.23 11.32
CA VAL A 134 16.17 -0.65 12.16
C VAL A 134 16.89 0.57 12.76
N LYS A 135 17.00 1.66 12.00
CA LYS A 135 17.57 2.92 12.48
C LYS A 135 16.74 3.52 13.62
N LYS A 136 15.41 3.55 13.47
CA LYS A 136 14.50 4.04 14.54
C LYS A 136 14.56 3.16 15.78
N LEU A 137 14.57 1.84 15.61
CA LEU A 137 14.61 0.88 16.71
C LEU A 137 15.88 1.00 17.57
N ASN A 138 17.00 1.34 16.93
CA ASN A 138 18.29 1.53 17.61
C ASN A 138 18.60 2.99 17.99
N CYS A 139 17.64 3.91 17.87
CA CYS A 139 17.83 5.31 18.19
C CYS A 139 17.32 5.61 19.61
N SER A 140 18.23 6.01 20.50
CA SER A 140 17.90 6.41 21.88
C SER A 140 16.91 7.56 21.94
N ASP A 141 17.06 8.55 21.05
CA ASP A 141 16.23 9.75 21.04
C ASP A 141 14.79 9.40 20.65
N TYR A 142 14.62 8.49 19.69
CA TYR A 142 13.32 7.98 19.31
C TYR A 142 12.66 7.19 20.45
N ALA A 143 13.44 6.37 21.18
CA ALA A 143 12.93 5.66 22.34
C ALA A 143 12.45 6.62 23.44
N ASN A 144 13.23 7.67 23.74
CA ASN A 144 12.88 8.69 24.72
C ASN A 144 11.62 9.48 24.31
N GLN A 145 11.50 9.82 23.02
CA GLN A 145 10.30 10.46 22.49
C GLN A 145 9.06 9.57 22.66
N CYS A 146 9.17 8.26 22.39
CA CYS A 146 8.08 7.32 22.60
C CYS A 146 7.67 7.25 24.07
N THR A 147 8.62 7.23 25.01
CA THR A 147 8.30 7.22 26.44
C THR A 147 7.62 8.50 26.89
N GLU A 148 8.09 9.67 26.42
CA GLU A 148 7.45 10.96 26.74
C GLU A 148 5.99 11.02 26.24
N ILE A 149 5.73 10.50 25.03
CA ILE A 149 4.38 10.43 24.47
C ILE A 149 3.50 9.50 25.32
N LEU A 150 4.00 8.31 25.68
CA LEU A 150 3.25 7.36 26.50
C LEU A 150 2.91 7.92 27.89
N GLU A 151 3.87 8.58 28.55
CA GLU A 151 3.63 9.24 29.84
C GLU A 151 2.58 10.35 29.73
N SER A 152 2.54 11.06 28.60
CA SER A 152 1.57 12.12 28.34
C SER A 152 0.16 11.55 28.12
N VAL A 153 0.07 10.43 27.41
CA VAL A 153 -1.18 9.66 27.24
C VAL A 153 -1.68 9.15 28.59
N ASP A 154 -0.81 8.57 29.42
CA ASP A 154 -1.20 8.04 30.73
C ASP A 154 -1.69 9.15 31.67
N LYS A 155 -1.02 10.31 31.69
CA LYS A 155 -1.48 11.49 32.47
C LYS A 155 -2.87 11.96 32.06
N LEU A 156 -3.14 12.04 30.76
CA LEU A 156 -4.48 12.44 30.26
C LEU A 156 -5.52 11.37 30.52
N LYS A 157 -5.16 10.10 30.38
CA LYS A 157 -6.03 8.97 30.71
C LYS A 157 -6.44 9.00 32.18
N GLU A 158 -5.50 9.21 33.10
CA GLU A 158 -5.79 9.35 34.54
C GLU A 158 -6.66 10.56 34.84
N LYS A 159 -6.42 11.68 34.15
CA LYS A 159 -7.23 12.90 34.31
C LYS A 159 -8.68 12.65 33.88
N ARG A 160 -8.89 12.01 32.72
CA ARG A 160 -10.23 11.69 32.23
C ARG A 160 -10.90 10.61 33.07
N SER A 161 -10.17 9.59 33.51
CA SER A 161 -10.74 8.53 34.35
C SER A 161 -11.23 9.03 35.71
N LYS A 162 -10.60 10.07 36.27
CA LYS A 162 -11.05 10.71 37.52
C LYS A 162 -12.34 11.52 37.35
N ALA A 163 -12.65 11.94 36.13
CA ALA A 163 -13.87 12.69 35.82
C ALA A 163 -15.08 11.77 35.53
N LEU A 164 -14.86 10.46 35.42
CA LEU A 164 -15.90 9.47 35.15
C LEU A 164 -16.60 9.03 36.43
N GLU A 165 -17.91 8.82 36.34
CA GLU A 165 -18.73 8.30 37.42
C GLU A 165 -18.67 6.77 37.45
N THR A 166 -17.59 6.24 38.03
CA THR A 166 -17.38 4.78 38.10
C THR A 166 -18.48 4.05 38.88
N SER A 167 -19.22 4.75 39.74
CA SER A 167 -20.38 4.21 40.47
C SER A 167 -21.59 3.92 39.57
N GLU A 168 -21.74 4.67 38.48
CA GLU A 168 -22.81 4.46 37.49
C GLU A 168 -22.38 3.47 36.39
N GLY A 169 -21.17 2.91 36.50
CA GLY A 169 -20.62 1.95 35.53
C GLY A 169 -19.91 2.60 34.35
N GLU A 170 -19.61 3.90 34.41
CA GLU A 170 -18.84 4.58 33.38
C GLU A 170 -17.40 4.06 33.31
N THR A 171 -16.94 3.77 32.09
CA THR A 171 -15.58 3.33 31.81
C THR A 171 -15.09 3.98 30.52
N LEU A 172 -13.78 4.14 30.41
CA LEU A 172 -13.15 4.64 29.17
C LEU A 172 -13.39 3.63 28.04
N SER A 173 -14.07 4.07 27.00
CA SER A 173 -14.24 3.30 25.78
C SER A 173 -12.95 3.26 24.95
N PRO A 174 -12.81 2.32 24.00
CA PRO A 174 -11.71 2.35 23.04
C PRO A 174 -11.67 3.64 22.20
N GLU A 175 -12.82 4.27 21.97
CA GLU A 175 -12.93 5.55 21.25
C GLU A 175 -12.33 6.69 22.09
N ASP A 176 -12.65 6.74 23.39
CA ASP A 176 -12.07 7.74 24.30
C ASP A 176 -10.54 7.62 24.39
N ILE A 177 -10.02 6.41 24.40
CA ILE A 177 -8.57 6.15 24.40
C ILE A 177 -7.94 6.63 23.08
N THR A 178 -8.65 6.41 21.96
CA THR A 178 -8.20 6.89 20.65
C THR A 178 -8.17 8.42 20.61
N ASP A 179 -9.19 9.09 21.16
CA ASP A 179 -9.26 10.54 21.25
C ASP A 179 -8.16 11.13 22.14
N ILE A 180 -7.87 10.51 23.29
CA ILE A 180 -6.73 10.89 24.14
C ILE A 180 -5.42 10.82 23.34
N TYR A 181 -5.21 9.73 22.60
CA TYR A 181 -4.00 9.57 21.80
C TYR A 181 -3.91 10.61 20.66
N ILE A 182 -5.03 10.91 20.00
CA ILE A 182 -5.09 11.94 18.96
C ILE A 182 -4.74 13.32 19.52
N GLU A 183 -5.26 13.66 20.72
CA GLU A 183 -4.97 14.92 21.40
C GLU A 183 -3.48 15.06 21.71
N VAL A 184 -2.86 14.07 22.36
CA VAL A 184 -1.41 14.07 22.65
C VAL A 184 -0.58 14.18 21.39
N MET A 185 -0.93 13.41 20.35
CA MET A 185 -0.19 13.46 19.08
C MET A 185 -0.38 14.78 18.35
N ALA A 186 -1.51 15.47 18.52
CA ALA A 186 -1.72 16.80 17.96
C ALA A 186 -0.82 17.83 18.66
N GLU A 187 -0.76 17.82 19.99
CA GLU A 187 0.15 18.67 20.77
C GLU A 187 1.61 18.42 20.40
N TYR A 188 2.02 17.15 20.34
CA TYR A 188 3.38 16.76 19.92
C TYR A 188 3.72 17.28 18.52
N ARG A 189 2.82 17.09 17.54
CA ARG A 189 3.05 17.56 16.16
C ARG A 189 3.16 19.08 16.07
N ASN A 190 2.33 19.81 16.82
CA ASN A 190 2.39 21.27 16.87
C ASN A 190 3.71 21.75 17.49
N LYS A 191 4.16 21.11 18.58
CA LYS A 191 5.43 21.44 19.26
C LYS A 191 6.66 21.22 18.36
N HIS A 192 6.64 20.20 17.51
CA HIS A 192 7.76 19.82 16.65
C HIS A 192 7.65 20.32 15.20
N GLY A 193 6.66 21.17 14.89
CA GLY A 193 6.49 21.70 13.53
C GLY A 193 6.17 20.63 12.48
N LEU A 194 5.61 19.50 12.89
CA LEU A 194 5.26 18.36 12.00
C LEU A 194 3.89 18.57 11.34
N THR A 195 3.50 19.82 11.10
CA THR A 195 2.19 20.16 10.57
C THR A 195 2.23 20.12 9.03
N GLY A 196 1.38 19.29 8.43
CA GLY A 196 1.18 19.25 6.98
C GLY A 196 0.13 20.26 6.48
N LYS A 197 -0.17 21.29 7.27
CA LYS A 197 -1.21 22.27 6.94
C LYS A 197 -0.66 23.23 5.89
N SER A 198 -1.39 23.40 4.79
CA SER A 198 -1.04 24.42 3.78
C SER A 198 -1.42 25.83 4.19
N ARG A 199 -2.35 25.98 5.16
CA ARG A 199 -2.85 27.27 5.64
C ARG A 199 -2.83 27.36 7.15
N ASP A 200 -2.57 28.57 7.62
CA ASP A 200 -2.60 28.92 9.04
C ASP A 200 -4.05 29.20 9.52
N GLU A 201 -4.22 29.44 10.82
CA GLU A 201 -5.51 29.81 11.44
C GLU A 201 -6.09 31.09 10.85
N ALA A 202 -5.23 32.01 10.39
CA ALA A 202 -5.63 33.22 9.68
C ALA A 202 -6.08 32.97 8.21
N GLY A 203 -5.93 31.74 7.71
CA GLY A 203 -6.27 31.36 6.34
C GLY A 203 -5.22 31.70 5.28
N GLU A 204 -4.11 32.31 5.68
CA GLU A 204 -2.94 32.57 4.83
C GLU A 204 -2.11 31.29 4.66
N TYR A 205 -1.32 31.21 3.58
CA TYR A 205 -0.50 30.03 3.31
C TYR A 205 0.71 29.95 4.25
N VAL A 206 1.03 28.73 4.72
CA VAL A 206 2.23 28.46 5.51
C VAL A 206 3.38 28.15 4.55
N ASP A 207 3.75 29.13 3.74
CA ASP A 207 4.86 29.05 2.80
C ASP A 207 5.82 30.22 3.06
N TYR A 208 7.11 30.01 2.82
CA TYR A 208 8.13 31.07 2.95
C TYR A 208 7.87 32.22 1.97
N LEU A 209 7.09 31.99 0.92
CA LEU A 209 6.63 33.00 -0.04
C LEU A 209 5.50 33.89 0.49
N GLU A 210 4.80 33.49 1.55
CA GLU A 210 3.64 34.22 2.09
C GLU A 210 4.09 35.37 3.02
N THR A 211 4.88 36.30 2.47
CA THR A 211 5.24 37.56 3.13
C THR A 211 4.52 38.70 2.44
N ARG A 212 3.46 39.22 3.06
CA ARG A 212 2.70 40.38 2.54
C ARG A 212 3.09 41.66 3.27
N ARG A 213 2.68 42.79 2.67
CA ARG A 213 2.87 44.11 3.28
C ARG A 213 2.16 44.18 4.64
N PRO A 214 2.69 44.94 5.62
CA PRO A 214 3.82 45.87 5.49
C PRO A 214 5.19 45.17 5.55
N PHE A 215 6.12 45.63 4.72
CA PHE A 215 7.51 45.19 4.79
C PHE A 215 8.15 45.72 6.08
N GLY A 216 8.64 44.83 6.96
CA GLY A 216 9.40 45.25 8.16
C GLY A 216 9.05 44.57 9.48
N ALA A 217 8.24 43.51 9.51
CA ALA A 217 7.89 42.82 10.77
C ALA A 217 8.95 41.82 11.30
N THR A 218 10.14 41.72 10.68
CA THR A 218 11.22 40.82 11.13
C THR A 218 12.51 41.59 11.41
N ALA A 219 12.52 42.27 12.57
CA ALA A 219 13.74 42.65 13.28
C ALA A 219 13.43 42.77 14.79
N GLN A 220 12.95 41.68 15.40
CA GLN A 220 13.01 41.40 16.84
C GLN A 220 13.19 39.90 17.04
#